data_AF-A0ABD4KV65-F1
#
_entry.id   AF-A0ABD4KV65-F1
#
_cell.length_a   1.000
_cell.length_b   1.000
_cell.length_c   1.000
_cell.angle_alpha   90.00
_cell.angle_beta   90.00
_cell.angle_gamma   90.00
#
_symmetry.space_group_name_H-M   'P 1'
#
loop_
_entity.id
_entity.type
_entity.pdbx_description
1 polymer ?
#
loop_
_entity_poly.entity_id
_entity_poly.type
_entity_poly.pdbx_seq_one_letter_code
_entity_poly.pdbx_strand_id
1 'polypeptide(L)'
;MIQGADPKVSDAQSEQIERSACPTCGSCSGMFTANSMNCLTEALGLSQPGNGSMLATHADREALFINAGKRIVELTKRYYEQDDASALPRNIANK
;
A
#
# COMPACT_ATOMS: atom_id res chain seq x y z
N MET A 1 -0.84 19.76 11.38
CA MET A 1 0.17 19.65 12.46
C MET A 1 0.85 20.99 12.74
N ILE A 2 1.49 21.67 11.77
CA ILE A 2 2.16 22.97 12.03
C ILE A 2 1.18 24.06 12.47
N GLN A 3 0.03 24.18 11.80
CA GLN A 3 -0.97 25.21 12.11
C GLN A 3 -1.70 24.98 13.46
N GLY A 4 -1.85 23.74 13.91
CA GLY A 4 -2.52 23.45 15.19
C GLY A 4 -1.70 23.83 16.43
N ALA A 5 -0.42 24.16 16.26
CA ALA A 5 0.46 24.66 17.32
C ALA A 5 0.80 26.16 17.14
N ASP A 6 0.27 26.81 16.10
CA ASP A 6 0.50 28.23 15.84
C ASP A 6 -0.54 29.07 16.60
N PRO A 7 -0.13 29.92 17.56
CA PRO A 7 -1.05 30.76 18.34
C PRO A 7 -1.82 31.79 17.49
N LYS A 8 -1.44 31.97 16.21
CA LYS A 8 -2.15 32.84 15.27
C LYS A 8 -3.30 32.14 14.53
N VAL A 9 -3.42 30.82 14.67
CA VAL A 9 -4.49 30.04 14.04
C VAL A 9 -5.66 29.95 15.03
N SER A 10 -6.83 30.38 14.58
CA SER A 10 -8.05 30.29 15.38
C SER A 10 -8.58 28.86 15.49
N ASP A 11 -9.35 28.58 16.54
CA ASP A 11 -9.98 27.27 16.75
C ASP A 11 -10.87 26.87 15.55
N ALA A 12 -11.62 27.82 14.98
CA ALA A 12 -12.47 27.57 13.81
C ALA A 12 -11.67 27.14 12.56
N GLN A 13 -10.48 27.72 12.36
CA GLN A 13 -9.57 27.33 11.27
C GLN A 13 -8.99 25.93 11.53
N SER A 14 -8.59 25.65 12.77
CA SER A 14 -8.09 24.33 13.16
C SER A 14 -9.14 23.23 12.94
N GLU A 15 -10.39 23.48 13.35
CA GLU A 15 -11.51 22.55 13.15
C GLU A 15 -11.77 22.28 11.65
N GLN A 16 -11.71 23.31 10.80
CA GLN A 16 -11.88 23.15 9.36
C GLN A 16 -10.80 22.26 8.75
N ILE A 17 -9.54 22.44 9.17
CA ILE A 17 -8.40 21.64 8.70
C ILE A 17 -8.57 20.20 9.14
N GLU A 18 -8.92 19.97 10.41
CA GLU A 18 -9.10 18.62 10.96
C GLU A 18 -10.18 17.85 10.21
N ARG A 19 -11.36 18.47 10.00
CA ARG A 19 -12.47 17.87 9.24
C ARG A 19 -12.11 17.53 7.79
N SER A 20 -11.11 18.20 7.22
CA SER A 20 -10.70 18.02 5.82
C SER A 20 -9.43 17.16 5.67
N ALA A 21 -8.77 16.80 6.77
CA ALA A 21 -7.45 16.16 6.74
C ALA A 21 -7.48 14.73 6.19
N CYS A 22 -8.57 13.99 6.43
CA CYS A 22 -8.73 12.59 6.07
C CYS A 22 -10.05 12.37 5.30
N PRO A 23 -10.15 12.81 4.03
CA PRO A 23 -11.41 12.83 3.30
C PRO A 23 -11.88 11.44 2.84
N THR A 24 -11.00 10.44 2.81
CA THR A 24 -11.28 9.09 2.34
C THR A 24 -10.57 8.05 3.21
N CYS A 25 -10.90 6.77 3.02
CA CYS A 25 -10.08 5.68 3.53
C CYS A 25 -8.74 5.58 2.78
N GLY A 26 -7.73 4.98 3.41
CA GLY A 26 -6.39 4.78 2.86
C GLY A 26 -5.28 5.08 3.85
N SER A 27 -4.03 4.88 3.43
CA SER A 27 -2.84 5.36 4.15
C SER A 27 -2.70 6.88 4.02
N CYS A 28 -1.80 7.46 4.82
CA CYS A 28 -1.42 8.87 4.65
C CYS A 28 -0.98 9.14 3.21
N SER A 29 -1.36 10.30 2.65
CA SER A 29 -1.09 10.64 1.25
C SER A 29 0.39 10.94 0.93
N GLY A 30 1.21 11.25 1.94
CA GLY A 30 2.63 11.52 1.77
C GLY A 30 3.49 10.25 1.66
N MET A 31 4.74 10.39 1.21
CA MET A 31 5.76 9.32 1.20
C MET A 31 6.31 9.06 2.61
N PHE A 32 5.42 8.65 3.51
CA PHE A 32 5.74 8.17 4.85
C PHE A 32 5.86 6.65 4.84
N THR A 33 5.99 6.04 6.02
CA THR A 33 6.26 4.60 6.17
C THR A 33 5.30 3.72 5.36
N ALA A 34 3.99 3.97 5.40
CA ALA A 34 3.03 3.12 4.68
C ALA A 34 3.27 3.09 3.16
N ASN A 35 3.40 4.26 2.53
CA ASN A 35 3.61 4.34 1.08
C ASN A 35 5.03 3.91 0.70
N SER A 36 6.04 4.31 1.47
CA SER A 36 7.42 3.90 1.24
C SER A 36 7.59 2.38 1.35
N MET A 37 6.96 1.73 2.32
CA MET A 37 7.02 0.27 2.44
C MET A 37 6.24 -0.43 1.32
N ASN A 38 5.08 0.07 0.90
CA ASN A 38 4.36 -0.53 -0.24
C ASN A 38 5.15 -0.39 -1.56
N CYS A 39 5.80 0.75 -1.80
CA CYS A 39 6.70 0.91 -2.94
C CYS A 39 7.89 -0.05 -2.85
N LEU A 40 8.45 -0.23 -1.66
CA LEU A 40 9.55 -1.18 -1.44
C LEU A 40 9.12 -2.62 -1.72
N THR A 41 7.95 -3.06 -1.27
CA THR A 41 7.50 -4.43 -1.53
C THR A 41 7.26 -4.69 -3.02
N GLU A 42 6.80 -3.68 -3.76
CA GLU A 42 6.71 -3.74 -5.23
C GLU A 42 8.09 -3.85 -5.87
N ALA A 43 9.05 -3.02 -5.44
CA ALA A 43 10.43 -3.05 -5.94
C ALA A 43 11.14 -4.38 -5.66
N LEU A 44 10.86 -5.02 -4.52
CA LEU A 44 11.37 -6.36 -4.16
C LEU A 44 10.66 -7.51 -4.90
N GLY A 45 9.65 -7.22 -5.74
CA GLY A 45 8.86 -8.24 -6.44
C GLY A 45 7.89 -9.01 -5.55
N LEU A 46 7.67 -8.56 -4.31
CA LEU A 46 6.76 -9.17 -3.34
C LEU A 46 5.33 -8.63 -3.45
N SER A 47 5.12 -7.58 -4.24
CA SER A 47 3.80 -7.02 -4.54
C SER A 47 3.63 -6.84 -6.05
N GLN A 48 2.39 -6.83 -6.51
CA GLN A 48 2.09 -6.65 -7.92
C GLN A 48 2.39 -5.22 -8.37
N PRO A 49 2.76 -5.02 -9.65
CA PRO A 49 2.92 -3.69 -10.21
C PRO A 49 1.68 -2.82 -9.98
N GLY A 50 1.87 -1.59 -9.51
CA GLY A 50 0.82 -0.64 -9.18
C GLY A 50 0.23 -0.78 -7.76
N ASN A 51 0.63 -1.78 -6.96
CA ASN A 51 0.17 -1.91 -5.57
C ASN A 51 0.60 -0.71 -4.71
N GLY A 52 1.81 -0.19 -4.92
CA GLY A 52 2.37 0.91 -4.14
C GLY A 52 1.81 2.28 -4.48
N SER A 53 1.21 2.45 -5.65
CA SER A 53 0.78 3.75 -6.19
C SER A 53 -0.73 3.91 -6.38
N MET A 54 -1.48 2.81 -6.50
CA MET A 54 -2.93 2.86 -6.70
C MET A 54 -3.64 3.39 -5.44
N LEU A 55 -4.58 4.32 -5.62
CA LEU A 55 -5.38 4.86 -4.51
C LEU A 55 -6.25 3.77 -3.87
N ALA A 56 -6.55 3.92 -2.58
CA ALA A 56 -7.38 2.97 -1.85
C ALA A 56 -8.82 2.87 -2.40
N THR A 57 -9.35 3.98 -2.90
CA THR A 57 -10.73 4.09 -3.41
C THR A 57 -10.83 3.92 -4.94
N HIS A 58 -9.73 3.66 -5.63
CA HIS A 58 -9.76 3.51 -7.09
C HIS A 58 -10.44 2.20 -7.50
N ALA A 59 -11.30 2.24 -8.53
CA ALA A 59 -12.05 1.07 -8.99
C ALA A 59 -11.13 -0.10 -9.40
N ASP A 60 -10.01 0.21 -10.07
CA ASP A 60 -9.03 -0.79 -10.50
C ASP A 60 -8.37 -1.57 -9.35
N ARG A 61 -8.51 -1.13 -8.09
CA ARG A 61 -7.95 -1.83 -6.93
C ARG A 61 -8.59 -3.20 -6.73
N GLU A 62 -9.84 -3.37 -7.17
CA GLU A 62 -10.52 -4.67 -7.17
C GLU A 62 -9.75 -5.70 -8.01
N ALA A 63 -9.26 -5.29 -9.19
CA ALA A 63 -8.49 -6.18 -10.06
C ALA A 63 -7.18 -6.62 -9.40
N LEU A 64 -6.50 -5.72 -8.67
CA LEU A 64 -5.31 -6.09 -7.90
C LEU A 64 -5.61 -7.15 -6.84
N PHE A 65 -6.73 -7.04 -6.11
CA PHE A 65 -7.11 -8.03 -5.09
C PHE A 65 -7.41 -9.40 -5.70
N ILE A 66 -8.19 -9.43 -6.79
CA ILE A 66 -8.53 -10.67 -7.50
C ILE A 66 -7.26 -11.33 -8.05
N ASN A 67 -6.38 -10.55 -8.67
CA ASN A 67 -5.12 -11.06 -9.20
C ASN A 67 -4.19 -11.54 -8.09
N ALA A 68 -4.14 -10.86 -6.93
CA ALA A 68 -3.36 -11.32 -5.77
C ALA A 68 -3.85 -12.68 -5.27
N GLY A 69 -5.17 -12.87 -5.19
CA GLY A 69 -5.79 -14.15 -4.83
C GLY A 69 -5.40 -15.29 -5.80
N LYS A 70 -5.47 -15.04 -7.11
CA LYS A 70 -5.02 -16.02 -8.12
C LYS A 70 -3.52 -16.31 -7.98
N ARG A 71 -2.72 -15.27 -7.79
CA ARG A 71 -1.26 -15.37 -7.72
C ARG A 71 -0.79 -16.18 -6.51
N ILE A 72 -1.40 -16.01 -5.34
CA ILE A 72 -0.98 -16.78 -4.15
C ILE A 72 -1.28 -18.27 -4.30
N VAL A 73 -2.41 -18.63 -4.92
CA VAL A 73 -2.75 -20.03 -5.22
C VAL A 73 -1.74 -20.61 -6.21
N GLU A 74 -1.40 -19.88 -7.28
CA GLU A 74 -0.38 -20.30 -8.25
C GLU A 74 0.98 -20.57 -7.58
N LEU A 75 1.46 -19.63 -6.74
CA LEU A 75 2.73 -19.77 -6.02
C LEU A 75 2.71 -20.96 -5.06
N THR A 76 1.59 -21.18 -4.38
CA THR A 76 1.40 -22.31 -3.47
C THR A 76 1.50 -23.64 -4.22
N LYS A 77 0.83 -23.77 -5.37
CA LYS A 77 0.93 -24.97 -6.20
C LYS A 77 2.33 -25.20 -6.75
N ARG A 78 3.00 -24.15 -7.22
CA ARG A 78 4.40 -24.23 -7.68
C ARG A 78 5.29 -24.81 -6.60
N TYR A 79 5.17 -24.33 -5.37
CA TYR A 79 5.99 -24.83 -4.27
C TYR A 79 5.62 -26.27 -3.85
N TYR A 80 4.34 -26.56 -3.59
CA TYR A 80 3.93 -27.84 -2.99
C TYR A 80 3.69 -28.98 -3.99
N GLU A 81 3.36 -28.68 -5.25
CA GLU A 81 3.04 -29.70 -6.27
C GLU A 81 4.14 -29.84 -7.33
N GLN A 82 5.01 -28.83 -7.49
CA GLN A 82 6.01 -28.77 -8.57
C GLN A 82 7.44 -28.63 -8.04
N ASP A 83 7.64 -28.72 -6.73
CA ASP A 83 8.94 -28.59 -6.05
C ASP A 83 9.71 -27.29 -6.40
N ASP A 84 8.99 -26.23 -6.79
CA ASP A 84 9.60 -24.97 -7.20
C ASP A 84 9.89 -24.08 -5.98
N ALA A 85 11.08 -24.26 -5.40
CA ALA A 85 11.57 -23.43 -4.30
C ALA A 85 11.74 -21.95 -4.68
N SER A 86 11.81 -21.60 -5.98
CA SER A 86 11.93 -20.19 -6.40
C SER A 86 10.69 -19.35 -6.08
N ALA A 87 9.55 -20.00 -5.78
CA ALA A 87 8.31 -19.36 -5.33
C ALA A 87 8.35 -18.84 -3.88
N LEU A 88 9.37 -19.20 -3.08
CA LEU A 88 9.49 -18.74 -1.70
C LEU A 88 9.82 -17.24 -1.63
N PRO A 89 9.25 -16.47 -0.67
CA PRO A 89 9.46 -15.02 -0.57
C PRO A 89 10.93 -14.58 -0.54
N ARG A 90 11.77 -15.33 0.19
CA ARG A 90 13.22 -15.04 0.25
C ARG A 90 13.92 -15.24 -1.10
N ASN A 91 13.46 -16.18 -1.91
CA ASN A 91 14.02 -16.44 -3.23
C ASN A 91 13.47 -15.49 -4.29
N ILE A 92 12.30 -14.88 -4.04
CA ILE A 92 11.76 -13.79 -4.87
C ILE A 92 12.55 -12.50 -4.59
N ALA A 93 12.73 -12.14 -3.32
CA ALA A 93 13.31 -10.86 -2.92
C ALA A 93 14.84 -10.77 -3.06
N ASN A 94 15.54 -11.89 -3.28
CA ASN A 94 17.00 -11.95 -3.44
C ASN A 94 17.44 -12.15 -4.92
N LYS A 95 16.56 -11.88 -5.88
CA LYS A 95 16.92 -11.91 -7.30
C LYS A 95 17.61 -10.63 -7.75
#